data_AF-A0A950JAG9-F1
#
_entry.id   AF-A0A950JAG9-F1
#
_cell.length_a   1.000
_cell.length_b   1.000
_cell.length_c   1.000
_cell.angle_alpha   90.00
_cell.angle_beta   90.00
_cell.angle_gamma   90.00
#
_symmetry.space_group_name_H-M   'P 1'
#
loop_
_entity.id
_entity.type
_entity.pdbx_description
1 polymer ?
#
loop_
_entity_poly.entity_id
_entity_poly.type
_entity_poly.pdbx_seq_one_letter_code
_entity_poly.pdbx_strand_id
1 'polypeptide(L)'
;MTHILLTGAGFTHNWGGMLADGVFSYLLGCDELDEETRGLLWRERNNGGGFEEVLAVLQLAADAASKKRHHDLTSALAGMFNGMGLAFMQQSEFEFRRPPDTRNSLNAFLQRFDVIFTLNQDTLLEQKYLPFVGPPRWGRAHLPGVKYLTGWTATGTAHDRVAQMEPNPSDFKLGPGVQSYIKLHGSSNWIDGPRGDRILVMWPEGYHYQPVSAPNVVPR
;
A
#
# COMPACT_ATOMS: atom_id res chain seq x y z
N MET A 1 -22.47 11.70 -12.97
CA MET A 1 -22.32 10.57 -12.04
C MET A 1 -20.86 10.47 -11.66
N THR A 2 -20.57 10.14 -10.41
CA THR A 2 -19.21 9.91 -9.92
C THR A 2 -18.82 8.46 -10.16
N HIS A 3 -17.66 8.23 -10.76
CA HIS A 3 -17.09 6.91 -11.03
C HIS A 3 -15.95 6.64 -10.04
N ILE A 4 -16.03 5.51 -9.35
CA ILE A 4 -15.06 5.13 -8.32
C ILE A 4 -14.40 3.81 -8.72
N LEU A 5 -13.07 3.74 -8.60
CA LEU A 5 -12.30 2.51 -8.76
C LEU A 5 -11.74 2.08 -7.41
N LEU A 6 -11.84 0.78 -7.10
CA LEU A 6 -11.12 0.16 -5.99
C LEU A 6 -10.16 -0.88 -6.57
N THR A 7 -8.87 -0.76 -6.25
CA THR A 7 -7.85 -1.73 -6.65
C THR A 7 -7.31 -2.52 -5.46
N GLY A 8 -6.90 -3.75 -5.71
CA GLY A 8 -6.23 -4.66 -4.77
C GLY A 8 -5.04 -5.35 -5.44
N ALA A 9 -4.38 -6.27 -4.72
CA ALA A 9 -3.09 -6.82 -5.15
C ALA A 9 -3.14 -7.50 -6.52
N GLY A 10 -4.31 -8.01 -6.91
CA GLY A 10 -4.55 -8.56 -8.26
C GLY A 10 -4.39 -7.55 -9.40
N PHE A 11 -4.52 -6.24 -9.12
CA PHE A 11 -4.27 -5.19 -10.11
C PHE A 11 -2.80 -5.18 -10.53
N THR A 12 -1.86 -5.16 -9.58
CA THR A 12 -0.42 -5.09 -9.90
C THR A 12 0.19 -6.42 -10.32
N HIS A 13 -0.52 -7.54 -10.11
CA HIS A 13 -0.02 -8.88 -10.38
C HIS A 13 0.47 -9.11 -11.81
N ASN A 14 -0.26 -8.58 -12.82
CA ASN A 14 0.10 -8.72 -14.23
C ASN A 14 1.44 -8.06 -14.61
N TRP A 15 1.97 -7.20 -13.72
CA TRP A 15 3.25 -6.51 -13.92
C TRP A 15 4.31 -6.98 -12.92
N GLY A 16 4.17 -8.19 -12.40
CA GLY A 16 5.11 -8.77 -11.43
C GLY A 16 4.80 -8.40 -9.98
N GLY A 17 3.61 -7.84 -9.72
CA GLY A 17 3.14 -7.64 -8.35
C GLY A 17 2.95 -8.96 -7.61
N MET A 18 3.25 -8.98 -6.32
CA MET A 18 3.06 -10.17 -5.49
C MET A 18 1.63 -10.23 -4.94
N LEU A 19 1.03 -11.42 -5.00
CA LEU A 19 -0.18 -11.74 -4.24
C LEU A 19 0.19 -12.14 -2.80
N ALA A 20 -0.80 -12.26 -1.92
CA ALA A 20 -0.61 -12.63 -0.51
C ALA A 20 0.25 -13.90 -0.34
N ASP A 21 0.01 -14.95 -1.12
CA ASP A 21 0.81 -16.19 -1.07
C ASP A 21 2.28 -15.96 -1.49
N GLY A 22 2.52 -15.04 -2.44
CA GLY A 22 3.86 -14.67 -2.87
C GLY A 22 4.61 -13.91 -1.79
N VAL A 23 3.93 -12.95 -1.13
CA VAL A 23 4.47 -12.22 0.02
C VAL A 23 4.83 -13.19 1.14
N PHE A 24 3.91 -14.10 1.49
CA PHE A 24 4.16 -15.09 2.53
C PHE A 24 5.39 -15.97 2.23
N SER A 25 5.47 -16.48 1.00
CA SER A 25 6.59 -17.33 0.58
C SER A 25 7.92 -16.56 0.61
N TYR A 26 7.90 -15.29 0.22
CA TYR A 26 9.07 -14.40 0.32
C TYR A 26 9.52 -14.24 1.77
N LEU A 27 8.60 -13.91 2.68
CA LEU A 27 8.92 -13.67 4.09
C LEU A 27 9.53 -14.90 4.76
N LEU A 28 9.03 -16.10 4.47
CA LEU A 28 9.61 -17.33 5.02
C LEU A 28 11.07 -17.56 4.58
N GLY A 29 11.44 -17.05 3.41
CA GLY A 29 12.80 -17.12 2.86
C GLY A 29 13.73 -16.00 3.32
N CYS A 30 13.27 -15.01 4.08
CA CYS A 30 14.13 -13.94 4.60
C CYS A 30 14.99 -14.46 5.75
N ASP A 31 16.32 -14.37 5.62
CA ASP A 31 17.28 -14.82 6.64
C ASP A 31 17.21 -13.98 7.93
N GLU A 32 16.73 -12.73 7.83
CA GLU A 32 16.61 -11.79 8.95
C GLU A 32 15.50 -12.16 9.94
N LEU A 33 14.51 -12.96 9.51
CA LEU A 33 13.43 -13.40 10.39
C LEU A 33 13.91 -14.58 11.24
N ASP A 34 13.60 -14.58 12.52
CA ASP A 34 13.89 -15.71 13.39
C ASP A 34 12.81 -16.81 13.28
N GLU A 35 13.11 -18.00 13.83
CA GLU A 35 12.18 -19.12 13.81
C GLU A 35 10.85 -18.80 14.53
N GLU A 36 10.90 -17.95 15.56
CA GLU A 36 9.69 -17.53 16.26
C GLU A 36 8.79 -16.68 15.34
N THR A 37 9.36 -15.72 14.60
CA THR A 37 8.62 -14.90 13.63
C THR A 37 8.06 -15.74 12.49
N ARG A 38 8.83 -16.71 11.96
CA ARG A 38 8.32 -17.67 10.96
C ARG A 38 7.19 -18.53 11.54
N GLY A 39 7.28 -18.93 12.80
CA GLY A 39 6.23 -19.64 13.51
C GLY A 39 4.95 -18.81 13.66
N LEU A 40 5.07 -17.52 13.98
CA LEU A 40 3.94 -16.58 14.03
C LEU A 40 3.27 -16.45 12.65
N LEU A 41 4.06 -16.28 11.58
CA LEU A 41 3.54 -16.21 10.20
C LEU A 41 2.72 -17.46 9.84
N TRP A 42 3.25 -18.66 10.11
CA TRP A 42 2.51 -19.91 9.87
C TRP A 42 1.23 -20.00 10.70
N ARG A 43 1.30 -19.61 11.98
CA ARG A 43 0.14 -19.65 12.87
C ARG A 43 -0.98 -18.76 12.34
N GLU A 44 -0.70 -17.50 12.04
CA GLU A 44 -1.72 -16.57 11.55
C GLU A 44 -2.26 -16.99 10.18
N ARG A 45 -1.40 -17.47 9.27
CA ARG A 45 -1.86 -18.04 7.98
C ARG A 45 -2.83 -19.20 8.16
N ASN A 46 -2.53 -20.13 9.07
CA ASN A 46 -3.41 -21.26 9.35
C ASN A 46 -4.75 -20.85 9.97
N ASN A 47 -4.79 -19.69 10.62
CA ASN A 47 -6.01 -19.09 11.17
C ASN A 47 -6.80 -18.26 10.15
N GLY A 48 -6.33 -18.18 8.90
CA GLY A 48 -6.95 -17.36 7.85
C GLY A 48 -6.51 -15.89 7.84
N GLY A 49 -5.54 -15.52 8.69
CA GLY A 49 -4.88 -14.22 8.66
C GLY A 49 -3.67 -14.17 7.71
N GLY A 50 -2.97 -13.05 7.75
CA GLY A 50 -1.76 -12.74 6.98
C GLY A 50 -0.58 -12.30 7.84
N PHE A 51 0.33 -11.55 7.23
CA PHE A 51 1.47 -10.98 7.93
C PHE A 51 1.08 -9.73 8.72
N GLU A 52 -0.05 -9.12 8.38
CA GLU A 52 -0.62 -7.95 9.04
C GLU A 52 -0.94 -8.22 10.51
N GLU A 53 -1.47 -9.40 10.83
CA GLU A 53 -1.78 -9.85 12.19
C GLU A 53 -0.49 -10.09 12.98
N VAL A 54 0.55 -10.63 12.34
CA VAL A 54 1.86 -10.79 12.97
C VAL A 54 2.47 -9.42 13.29
N LEU A 55 2.39 -8.46 12.36
CA LEU A 55 2.81 -7.08 12.61
C LEU A 55 2.03 -6.47 13.78
N ALA A 56 0.69 -6.62 13.81
CA ALA A 56 -0.14 -6.08 14.88
C ALA A 56 0.24 -6.66 16.25
N VAL A 57 0.44 -7.98 16.35
CA VAL A 57 0.89 -8.64 17.58
C VAL A 57 2.26 -8.13 18.02
N LEU A 58 3.23 -8.06 17.10
CA LEU A 58 4.59 -7.61 17.42
C LEU A 58 4.66 -6.11 17.74
N GLN A 59 3.82 -5.29 17.13
CA GLN A 59 3.73 -3.85 17.39
C GLN A 59 3.19 -3.55 18.80
N LEU A 60 2.25 -4.36 19.29
CA LEU A 60 1.67 -4.20 20.63
C LEU A 60 2.56 -4.78 21.75
N ALA A 61 3.56 -5.60 21.40
CA ALA A 61 4.43 -6.24 22.36
C ALA A 61 5.44 -5.25 22.99
N ALA A 62 5.58 -5.32 24.32
CA ALA A 62 6.43 -4.39 25.06
C ALA A 62 7.91 -4.82 25.13
N ASP A 63 8.18 -6.13 25.00
CA ASP A 63 9.49 -6.70 25.21
C ASP A 63 10.46 -6.40 24.05
N ALA A 64 11.76 -6.39 24.36
CA ALA A 64 12.79 -6.02 23.40
C ALA A 64 12.93 -7.01 22.23
N ALA A 65 12.63 -8.30 22.46
CA ALA A 65 12.75 -9.31 21.41
C ALA A 65 11.63 -9.12 20.37
N SER A 66 10.38 -8.93 20.81
CA SER A 66 9.26 -8.65 19.92
C SER A 66 9.42 -7.34 19.15
N LYS A 67 9.98 -6.29 19.78
CA LYS A 67 10.32 -5.04 19.08
C LYS A 67 11.37 -5.25 17.99
N LYS A 68 12.38 -6.08 18.25
CA LYS A 68 13.37 -6.46 17.23
C LYS A 68 12.68 -7.21 16.08
N ARG A 69 11.83 -8.20 16.36
CA ARG A 69 11.08 -8.94 15.33
C ARG A 69 10.15 -8.06 14.52
N HIS A 70 9.46 -7.12 15.18
CA HIS A 70 8.64 -6.12 14.51
C HIS A 70 9.47 -5.32 13.50
N HIS A 71 10.64 -4.84 13.93
CA HIS A 71 11.58 -4.11 13.07
C HIS A 71 12.09 -4.97 11.91
N ASP A 72 12.50 -6.21 12.16
CA ASP A 72 13.01 -7.13 11.13
C ASP A 72 11.92 -7.47 10.10
N LEU A 73 10.70 -7.79 10.55
CA LEU A 73 9.55 -8.07 9.67
C LEU A 73 9.15 -6.85 8.84
N THR A 74 9.09 -5.67 9.46
CA THR A 74 8.82 -4.40 8.77
C THR A 74 9.91 -4.11 7.73
N SER A 75 11.17 -4.36 8.06
CA SER A 75 12.29 -4.15 7.15
C SER A 75 12.27 -5.11 5.96
N ALA A 76 11.95 -6.38 6.20
CA ALA A 76 11.78 -7.39 5.15
C ALA A 76 10.65 -7.03 4.18
N LEU A 77 9.47 -6.64 4.70
CA LEU A 77 8.34 -6.18 3.89
C LEU A 77 8.68 -4.92 3.08
N ALA A 78 9.33 -3.94 3.71
CA ALA A 78 9.77 -2.74 3.00
C ALA A 78 10.79 -3.08 1.90
N GLY A 79 11.73 -3.98 2.17
CA GLY A 79 12.69 -4.48 1.18
C GLY A 79 11.99 -5.13 -0.02
N MET A 80 11.03 -6.02 0.25
CA MET A 80 10.20 -6.68 -0.76
C MET A 80 9.46 -5.68 -1.66
N PHE A 81 8.69 -4.76 -1.07
CA PHE A 81 7.91 -3.80 -1.84
C PHE A 81 8.76 -2.78 -2.59
N ASN A 82 9.90 -2.38 -2.04
CA ASN A 82 10.84 -1.54 -2.77
C ASN A 82 11.47 -2.30 -3.95
N GLY A 83 11.79 -3.58 -3.77
CA GLY A 83 12.20 -4.47 -4.86
C GLY A 83 11.18 -4.51 -6.00
N MET A 84 9.89 -4.67 -5.66
CA MET A 84 8.79 -4.57 -6.62
C MET A 84 8.72 -3.19 -7.28
N GLY A 85 8.82 -2.10 -6.50
CA GLY A 85 8.83 -0.74 -7.03
C GLY A 85 9.97 -0.50 -8.04
N LEU A 86 11.17 -1.03 -7.77
CA LEU A 86 12.29 -0.95 -8.70
C LEU A 86 12.01 -1.71 -9.99
N ALA A 87 11.45 -2.92 -9.90
CA ALA A 87 11.06 -3.70 -11.07
C ALA A 87 10.04 -2.95 -11.92
N PHE A 88 9.03 -2.32 -11.29
CA PHE A 88 8.08 -1.46 -11.99
C PHE A 88 8.80 -0.30 -12.69
N MET A 89 9.70 0.42 -12.02
CA MET A 89 10.44 1.53 -12.64
C MET A 89 11.22 1.10 -13.88
N GLN A 90 11.86 -0.07 -13.84
CA GLN A 90 12.64 -0.62 -14.95
C GLN A 90 11.78 -1.13 -16.12
N GLN A 91 10.54 -1.50 -15.85
CA GLN A 91 9.61 -1.92 -16.89
C GLN A 91 9.21 -0.71 -17.76
N SER A 92 9.56 -0.77 -19.04
CA SER A 92 9.25 0.27 -20.03
C SER A 92 7.83 0.16 -20.57
N GLU A 93 7.21 -1.01 -20.44
CA GLU A 93 5.92 -1.32 -21.04
C GLU A 93 4.94 -1.93 -20.06
N PHE A 94 3.83 -1.21 -19.86
CA PHE A 94 2.69 -1.67 -19.08
C PHE A 94 1.44 -1.86 -19.95
N GLU A 95 1.51 -1.47 -21.22
CA GLU A 95 0.41 -1.57 -22.17
C GLU A 95 0.39 -2.94 -22.85
N PHE A 96 -0.80 -3.52 -22.97
CA PHE A 96 -0.98 -4.91 -23.43
C PHE A 96 -0.84 -5.11 -24.95
N ARG A 97 -0.51 -4.06 -25.72
CA ARG A 97 -0.39 -4.10 -27.20
C ARG A 97 0.79 -3.27 -27.71
N ARG A 98 1.42 -3.74 -28.79
CA ARG A 98 2.44 -3.02 -29.58
C ARG A 98 1.98 -2.86 -31.05
N PRO A 99 1.84 -1.63 -31.58
CA PRO A 99 1.95 -0.35 -30.88
C PRO A 99 0.82 -0.16 -29.84
N PRO A 100 0.99 0.71 -28.83
CA PRO A 100 -0.01 0.95 -27.81
C PRO A 100 -1.33 1.42 -28.44
N ASP A 101 -2.41 0.69 -28.15
CA ASP A 101 -3.76 1.14 -28.50
C ASP A 101 -4.20 2.17 -27.45
N THR A 102 -4.14 3.45 -27.81
CA THR A 102 -4.44 4.55 -26.89
C THR A 102 -5.86 4.48 -26.33
N ARG A 103 -6.82 3.86 -27.05
CA ARG A 103 -8.22 3.74 -26.61
C ARG A 103 -8.40 2.69 -25.51
N ASN A 104 -7.55 1.68 -25.52
CA ASN A 104 -7.56 0.55 -24.59
C ASN A 104 -6.33 0.57 -23.66
N SER A 105 -5.72 1.74 -23.50
CA SER A 105 -4.58 1.91 -22.62
C SER A 105 -4.99 1.94 -21.15
N LEU A 106 -4.08 1.53 -20.26
CA LEU A 106 -4.37 1.60 -18.82
C LEU A 106 -4.58 3.04 -18.37
N ASN A 107 -3.84 4.00 -18.93
CA ASN A 107 -4.05 5.42 -18.66
C ASN A 107 -5.49 5.86 -19.05
N ALA A 108 -5.94 5.53 -20.26
CA ALA A 108 -7.30 5.86 -20.70
C ALA A 108 -8.40 5.16 -19.89
N PHE A 109 -8.10 3.99 -19.29
CA PHE A 109 -8.99 3.35 -18.34
C PHE A 109 -9.04 4.09 -17.00
N LEU A 110 -7.88 4.38 -16.40
CA LEU A 110 -7.78 5.07 -15.10
C LEU A 110 -8.38 6.48 -15.12
N GLN A 111 -8.28 7.20 -16.25
CA GLN A 111 -8.88 8.53 -16.43
C GLN A 111 -10.42 8.55 -16.39
N ARG A 112 -11.09 7.41 -16.44
CA ARG A 112 -12.57 7.32 -16.39
C ARG A 112 -13.13 7.49 -14.99
N PHE A 113 -12.29 7.38 -13.97
CA PHE A 113 -12.69 7.41 -12.57
C PHE A 113 -12.40 8.79 -11.97
N ASP A 114 -13.32 9.30 -11.16
CA ASP A 114 -13.12 10.54 -10.41
C ASP A 114 -12.26 10.29 -9.16
N VAL A 115 -12.37 9.10 -8.57
CA VAL A 115 -11.64 8.69 -7.38
C VAL A 115 -11.14 7.25 -7.53
N ILE A 116 -9.88 7.02 -7.18
CA ILE A 116 -9.25 5.71 -7.13
C ILE A 116 -8.86 5.41 -5.68
N PHE A 117 -9.46 4.38 -5.11
CA PHE A 117 -9.04 3.78 -3.86
C PHE A 117 -8.15 2.57 -4.16
N THR A 118 -7.19 2.31 -3.27
CA THR A 118 -6.35 1.12 -3.39
C THR A 118 -6.03 0.51 -2.03
N LEU A 119 -6.01 -0.81 -1.99
CA LEU A 119 -5.54 -1.63 -0.88
C LEU A 119 -4.07 -2.06 -1.08
N ASN A 120 -3.44 -1.66 -2.18
CA ASN A 120 -2.07 -2.08 -2.50
C ASN A 120 -1.07 -1.33 -1.63
N GLN A 121 -0.10 -2.06 -1.09
CA GLN A 121 1.04 -1.46 -0.39
C GLN A 121 2.16 -1.06 -1.38
N ASP A 122 2.14 -1.60 -2.60
CA ASP A 122 3.09 -1.23 -3.65
C ASP A 122 2.85 0.17 -4.22
N THR A 123 3.79 0.68 -5.01
CA THR A 123 3.77 2.05 -5.54
C THR A 123 3.65 2.13 -7.08
N LEU A 124 3.08 1.12 -7.73
CA LEU A 124 3.00 1.07 -9.20
C LEU A 124 2.28 2.30 -9.77
N LEU A 125 1.09 2.60 -9.24
CA LEU A 125 0.26 3.68 -9.76
C LEU A 125 0.93 5.05 -9.54
N GLU A 126 1.54 5.25 -8.38
CA GLU A 126 2.27 6.45 -7.99
C GLU A 126 3.44 6.74 -8.92
N GLN A 127 4.20 5.71 -9.26
CA GLN A 127 5.41 5.86 -10.05
C GLN A 127 5.11 6.00 -11.54
N LYS A 128 4.13 5.25 -12.06
CA LYS A 128 3.90 5.12 -13.51
C LYS A 128 2.71 5.90 -14.03
N TYR A 129 1.74 6.18 -13.18
CA TYR A 129 0.45 6.67 -13.62
C TYR A 129 0.09 8.02 -13.00
N LEU A 130 0.27 8.26 -11.71
CA LEU A 130 -0.12 9.54 -11.10
C LEU A 130 0.55 10.79 -11.72
N PRO A 131 1.80 10.75 -12.24
CA PRO A 131 2.36 11.90 -12.96
C PRO A 131 1.65 12.22 -14.28
N PHE A 132 0.93 11.24 -14.85
CA PHE A 132 0.34 11.26 -16.20
C PHE A 132 -1.16 10.94 -16.24
N VAL A 133 -1.77 10.70 -15.08
CA VAL A 133 -3.18 10.39 -14.90
C VAL A 133 -3.86 11.58 -14.24
N GLY A 134 -5.07 11.83 -14.72
CA GLY A 134 -5.76 13.10 -14.71
C GLY A 134 -6.13 13.37 -16.17
N PRO A 135 -7.41 13.45 -16.54
CA PRO A 135 -7.78 13.80 -17.91
C PRO A 135 -7.22 15.19 -18.25
N PRO A 136 -7.19 15.54 -19.54
CA PRO A 136 -6.76 16.87 -19.99
C PRO A 136 -7.46 18.04 -19.27
N ARG A 137 -8.61 17.78 -18.62
CA ARG A 137 -9.40 18.73 -17.83
C ARG A 137 -9.06 18.82 -16.34
N TRP A 138 -8.37 17.84 -15.72
CA TRP A 138 -8.25 17.73 -14.25
C TRP A 138 -6.83 17.90 -13.68
N GLY A 139 -5.83 18.19 -14.51
CA GLY A 139 -4.46 18.40 -14.04
C GLY A 139 -3.77 17.10 -13.58
N ARG A 140 -2.99 17.15 -12.48
CA ARG A 140 -2.31 15.99 -11.88
C ARG A 140 -3.23 15.32 -10.86
N ALA A 141 -3.16 13.99 -10.76
CA ALA A 141 -3.79 13.27 -9.65
C ALA A 141 -3.30 13.82 -8.29
N HIS A 142 -4.20 13.85 -7.30
CA HIS A 142 -3.91 14.31 -5.95
C HIS A 142 -3.96 13.14 -4.97
N LEU A 143 -2.96 13.07 -4.10
CA LEU A 143 -2.93 12.12 -2.98
C LEU A 143 -3.33 12.87 -1.71
N PRO A 144 -4.64 12.97 -1.39
CA PRO A 144 -5.09 13.74 -0.24
C PRO A 144 -4.57 13.13 1.05
N GLY A 145 -4.14 13.98 1.98
CA GLY A 145 -3.74 13.53 3.31
C GLY A 145 -2.31 12.99 3.41
N VAL A 146 -1.48 13.14 2.36
CA VAL A 146 -0.05 12.78 2.39
C VAL A 146 0.79 13.85 1.70
N LYS A 147 2.07 13.96 2.06
CA LYS A 147 3.02 14.84 1.37
C LYS A 147 4.36 14.15 1.20
N TYR A 148 5.09 14.53 0.15
CA TYR A 148 6.45 14.08 -0.06
C TYR A 148 7.39 14.68 1.00
N LEU A 149 8.32 13.87 1.50
CA LEU A 149 9.39 14.38 2.35
C LEU A 149 10.37 15.22 1.54
N THR A 150 10.45 16.50 1.88
CA THR A 150 11.41 17.43 1.31
C THR A 150 12.82 17.10 1.79
N GLY A 151 13.78 17.01 0.85
CA GLY A 151 15.18 16.70 1.17
C GLY A 151 15.47 15.21 1.33
N TRP A 152 14.52 14.33 1.01
CA TRP A 152 14.80 12.90 0.94
C TRP A 152 15.85 12.61 -0.14
N THR A 153 16.90 11.89 0.25
CA THR A 153 17.93 11.41 -0.67
C THR A 153 17.90 9.89 -0.64
N ALA A 154 17.80 9.27 -1.81
CA ALA A 154 17.91 7.82 -1.91
C ALA A 154 19.28 7.38 -1.37
N THR A 155 19.32 6.58 -0.31
CA THR A 155 20.58 6.15 0.33
C THR A 155 21.26 5.01 -0.43
N GLY A 156 20.65 4.52 -1.52
CA GLY A 156 21.16 3.42 -2.34
C GLY A 156 20.87 2.03 -1.75
N THR A 157 20.52 1.92 -0.47
CA THR A 157 19.95 0.69 0.10
C THR A 157 18.66 0.34 -0.63
N ALA A 158 18.33 -0.95 -0.77
CA ALA A 158 17.07 -1.34 -1.41
C ALA A 158 15.85 -0.70 -0.71
N HIS A 159 15.99 -0.39 0.59
CA HIS A 159 14.94 0.16 1.46
C HIS A 159 14.59 1.63 1.18
N ASP A 160 15.47 2.40 0.52
CA ASP A 160 15.30 3.84 0.33
C ASP A 160 15.45 4.24 -1.14
N ARG A 161 14.81 3.52 -2.07
CA ARG A 161 14.84 3.89 -3.50
C ARG A 161 13.54 4.50 -4.03
N VAL A 162 12.49 4.53 -3.21
CA VAL A 162 11.22 5.18 -3.53
C VAL A 162 11.06 6.42 -2.68
N ALA A 163 10.60 7.52 -3.30
CA ALA A 163 10.35 8.78 -2.61
C ALA A 163 9.42 8.56 -1.42
N GLN A 164 9.90 8.93 -0.23
CA GLN A 164 9.15 8.74 1.01
C GLN A 164 8.07 9.83 1.14
N MET A 165 6.95 9.43 1.71
CA MET A 165 5.82 10.30 2.04
C MET A 165 5.53 10.22 3.53
N GLU A 166 4.95 11.27 4.08
CA GLU A 166 4.42 11.27 5.44
C GLU A 166 2.94 11.67 5.45
N PRO A 167 2.16 11.20 6.42
CA PRO A 167 0.80 11.67 6.64
C PRO A 167 0.74 13.19 6.77
N ASN A 168 -0.23 13.80 6.09
CA ASN A 168 -0.55 15.21 6.16
C ASN A 168 -2.07 15.41 6.28
N PRO A 169 -2.68 15.15 7.45
CA PRO A 169 -4.14 15.20 7.61
C PRO A 169 -4.76 16.54 7.23
N SER A 170 -4.01 17.64 7.36
CA SER A 170 -4.46 18.99 7.00
C SER A 170 -4.77 19.18 5.50
N ASP A 171 -4.20 18.33 4.64
CA ASP A 171 -4.41 18.32 3.20
C ASP A 171 -5.45 17.27 2.75
N PHE A 172 -6.13 16.60 3.69
CA PHE A 172 -7.16 15.65 3.32
C PHE A 172 -8.43 16.37 2.85
N LYS A 173 -8.49 16.67 1.55
CA LYS A 173 -9.61 17.36 0.90
C LYS A 173 -9.89 16.73 -0.46
N LEU A 174 -11.14 16.38 -0.70
CA LEU A 174 -11.63 15.98 -2.01
C LEU A 174 -12.18 17.23 -2.70
N GLY A 175 -11.48 17.71 -3.72
CA GLY A 175 -11.86 18.91 -4.47
C GLY A 175 -12.50 18.58 -5.82
N PRO A 176 -13.40 19.43 -6.33
CA PRO A 176 -13.88 19.28 -7.70
C PRO A 176 -12.73 19.50 -8.70
N GLY A 177 -12.77 18.78 -9.83
CA GLY A 177 -11.82 18.96 -10.92
C GLY A 177 -10.43 18.35 -10.68
N VAL A 178 -10.30 17.44 -9.71
CA VAL A 178 -9.08 16.70 -9.41
C VAL A 178 -9.42 15.21 -9.27
N GLN A 179 -8.57 14.32 -9.79
CA GLN A 179 -8.69 12.89 -9.52
C GLN A 179 -7.98 12.55 -8.22
N SER A 180 -8.73 12.08 -7.22
CA SER A 180 -8.14 11.66 -5.94
C SER A 180 -7.66 10.21 -5.98
N TYR A 181 -6.45 9.97 -5.51
CA TYR A 181 -5.87 8.64 -5.32
C TYR A 181 -5.61 8.39 -3.84
N ILE A 182 -6.29 7.39 -3.27
CA ILE A 182 -6.36 7.18 -1.82
C ILE A 182 -5.90 5.76 -1.47
N LYS A 183 -4.88 5.66 -0.63
CA LYS A 183 -4.41 4.41 -0.01
C LYS A 183 -5.21 4.11 1.25
N LEU A 184 -5.74 2.90 1.34
CA LEU A 184 -6.54 2.47 2.48
C LEU A 184 -5.75 1.61 3.49
N HIS A 185 -4.77 0.84 3.04
CA HIS A 185 -4.00 -0.08 3.89
C HIS A 185 -2.68 0.48 4.41
N GLY A 186 -2.24 1.66 3.98
CA GLY A 186 -0.86 2.12 4.13
C GLY A 186 -0.09 1.97 2.82
N SER A 187 1.21 2.25 2.83
CA SER A 187 2.05 2.18 1.62
C SER A 187 3.50 1.92 2.01
N SER A 188 4.24 1.24 1.14
CA SER A 188 5.65 0.89 1.40
C SER A 188 6.58 2.09 1.54
N ASN A 189 6.16 3.25 1.04
CA ASN A 189 6.91 4.50 1.06
C ASN A 189 6.40 5.50 2.12
N TRP A 190 5.57 5.08 3.07
CA TRP A 190 5.10 5.97 4.14
C TRP A 190 5.94 5.85 5.40
N ILE A 191 6.27 6.98 6.02
CA ILE A 191 7.02 7.06 7.28
C ILE A 191 6.38 8.06 8.25
N ASP A 192 6.58 7.83 9.56
CA ASP A 192 6.09 8.72 10.63
C ASP A 192 7.05 9.89 10.90
N GLY A 193 7.18 10.77 9.91
CA GLY A 193 8.09 11.92 9.96
C GLY A 193 9.52 11.61 9.51
N PRO A 194 10.44 12.60 9.52
CA PRO A 194 11.75 12.51 8.88
C PRO A 194 12.71 11.45 9.44
N ARG A 195 12.46 10.97 10.66
CA ARG A 195 13.20 9.88 11.32
C ARG A 195 12.25 8.77 11.79
N GLY A 196 11.03 8.78 11.26
CA GLY A 196 9.95 7.93 11.71
C GLY A 196 10.11 6.47 11.31
N ASP A 197 9.35 5.63 12.00
CA ASP A 197 9.15 4.25 11.61
C ASP A 197 8.31 4.18 10.32
N ARG A 198 8.44 3.06 9.60
CA ARG A 198 7.65 2.81 8.38
C ARG A 198 6.20 2.52 8.74
N ILE A 199 5.29 3.11 7.97
CA ILE A 199 3.85 2.93 8.11
C ILE A 199 3.37 2.00 6.97
N LEU A 200 3.71 0.72 7.09
CA LEU A 200 3.36 -0.29 6.07
C LEU A 200 1.88 -0.69 6.12
N VAL A 201 1.31 -0.73 7.33
CA VAL A 201 -0.07 -1.14 7.58
C VAL A 201 -0.74 -0.09 8.48
N MET A 202 -1.87 0.45 8.04
CA MET A 202 -2.67 1.42 8.81
C MET A 202 -3.88 0.80 9.52
N TRP A 203 -4.19 -0.47 9.25
CA TRP A 203 -5.33 -1.15 9.85
C TRP A 203 -4.88 -2.18 10.89
N PRO A 204 -5.14 -1.96 12.18
CA PRO A 204 -5.19 -3.05 13.14
C PRO A 204 -6.58 -3.69 13.02
N GLU A 205 -6.68 -4.91 12.50
CA GLU A 205 -7.88 -5.71 12.73
C GLU A 205 -8.00 -6.00 14.23
N GLY A 206 -8.76 -5.15 14.91
CA GLY A 206 -9.10 -5.26 16.33
C GLY A 206 -10.44 -4.63 16.68
N TYR A 207 -11.08 -3.92 15.75
CA TYR A 207 -12.51 -3.67 15.83
C TYR A 207 -13.23 -4.86 15.23
N HIS A 208 -13.50 -5.88 16.05
CA HIS A 208 -14.68 -6.69 15.83
C HIS A 208 -15.84 -5.71 15.62
N TYR A 209 -16.39 -5.68 14.42
CA TYR A 209 -17.66 -5.02 14.16
C TYR A 209 -18.69 -5.79 14.99
N GLN A 210 -18.93 -5.38 16.23
CA GLN A 210 -20.14 -5.78 16.93
C GLN A 210 -21.26 -5.10 16.15
N PRO A 211 -22.13 -5.83 15.44
CA PRO A 211 -23.27 -5.21 14.81
C PRO A 211 -24.04 -4.51 15.93
N VAL A 212 -24.20 -3.20 15.80
CA VAL A 212 -25.08 -2.44 16.70
C VAL A 212 -26.45 -3.07 16.52
N SER A 213 -26.89 -3.84 17.51
CA SER A 213 -28.23 -4.41 17.52
C SER A 213 -29.20 -3.26 17.30
N ALA A 214 -29.99 -3.33 16.23
CA ALA A 214 -30.96 -2.32 15.87
C ALA A 214 -31.80 -1.95 17.12
N PRO A 215 -32.06 -0.66 17.38
CA PRO A 215 -32.90 -0.28 18.50
C PRO A 215 -34.26 -0.95 18.31
N ASN A 216 -34.68 -1.71 19.33
CA ASN A 216 -36.01 -2.31 19.40
C ASN A 216 -37.06 -1.21 19.16
N VAL A 217 -37.62 -1.18 17.96
CA VAL A 217 -38.82 -0.42 17.66
C VAL A 217 -39.95 -1.14 18.37
N VAL A 218 -40.29 -0.68 19.56
CA VAL A 218 -41.53 -1.08 20.24
C VAL A 218 -42.68 -0.48 19.43
N PRO A 219 -43.58 -1.28 18.86
CA PRO A 219 -44.75 -0.74 18.19
C PRO A 219 -45.63 -0.04 19.23
N ARG A 220 -45.96 1.23 18.95
CA ARG A 220 -47.08 1.94 19.58
C ARG A 220 -48.29 1.86 18.67
#